data_AF-A0A384K311-F1
#
_entry.id   AF-A0A384K311-F1
#
_cell.length_a   1.000
_cell.length_b   1.000
_cell.length_c   1.000
_cell.angle_alpha   90.00
_cell.angle_beta   90.00
_cell.angle_gamma   90.00
#
_symmetry.space_group_name_H-M   'P 1'
#
loop_
_entity.id
_entity.type
_entity.pdbx_description
1 polymer ?
#
loop_
_entity_poly.entity_id
_entity_poly.type
_entity_poly.pdbx_seq_one_letter_code
_entity_poly.pdbx_strand_id
1 'polypeptide(L)'
;MALNINAFASLVDALRIADETPEDDNQVPDYSNSTLPDLIQSLSQSIKIISSQTQQTCSLAGSITHLSSLDSTQITSLCRLANEVTEAARILDDTVNTLKNAQEILSITSLTSLGGQGGANIRNGSLVQRMLAYFDEQIRIVVRSVLDNSSNGILWKIAEECYNQASSCSGSLHTSNYCSPRDEALERPYDPDYEAEQYYEHEDRMLMDEDYAKYMYQQIEQRQEAGMREERRWIDFWVLVLSRCPNGPTLFYPPANHEIKLHVLGNEDIPRYLFRTFDTDSWAKSNNSVVASIASVRHDSRIDILSLSALKATNLMYKHLDGKHPYTWNREDNLVSWTSSLLNAIQYAIWKTRFGRPAAEIQICAVDTRRFPLGQFAPDTWLLQEYRNTAAEVGGDIEKFFRFRLEDERYQNGEFLSQGLIHHANRSCVVSLKNLQDSGLYNLYPEFVEEGGKHKWTNRVLQLRGRWSKERLTSAPEVNFAEKVAKSCFPSFETADIMLILLTLKARKMKEDLRDDNRYCPEWARKPDEVRRYVSAARLLESRKHSMNRRGGASLRISNDVSGIQIVKELFDYN
;
A
#
# COMPACT_ATOMS: atom_id res chain seq x y z
N MET A 1 0.08 -38.95 30.66
CA MET A 1 0.73 -37.66 30.32
C MET A 1 2.14 -37.91 29.78
N ALA A 2 3.05 -38.52 30.55
CA ALA A 2 4.40 -38.90 30.11
C ALA A 2 4.50 -39.59 28.74
N LEU A 3 3.62 -40.56 28.41
CA LEU A 3 3.61 -41.22 27.10
C LEU A 3 3.27 -40.27 25.92
N ASN A 4 2.37 -39.31 26.13
CA ASN A 4 2.01 -38.33 25.11
C ASN A 4 3.07 -37.24 24.97
N ILE A 5 3.77 -36.90 26.05
CA ILE A 5 4.89 -35.93 26.03
C ILE A 5 6.10 -36.54 25.32
N ASN A 6 6.40 -37.82 25.55
CA ASN A 6 7.49 -38.50 24.84
C ASN A 6 7.17 -38.65 23.34
N ALA A 7 5.94 -39.01 22.98
CA ALA A 7 5.50 -39.04 21.58
C ALA A 7 5.55 -37.64 20.93
N PHE A 8 5.18 -36.60 21.67
CA PHE A 8 5.29 -35.20 21.23
C PHE A 8 6.75 -34.78 21.03
N ALA A 9 7.64 -35.06 21.98
CA ALA A 9 9.07 -34.76 21.87
C ALA A 9 9.70 -35.48 20.67
N SER A 10 9.37 -36.76 20.45
CA SER A 10 9.84 -37.50 19.27
C SER A 10 9.30 -36.95 17.94
N LEU A 11 8.06 -36.46 17.89
CA LEU A 11 7.49 -35.79 16.70
C LEU A 11 8.17 -34.44 16.43
N VAL A 12 8.49 -33.68 17.48
CA VAL A 12 9.22 -32.41 17.38
C VAL A 12 10.66 -32.64 16.92
N ASP A 13 11.36 -33.64 17.47
CA ASP A 13 12.71 -34.00 17.04
C ASP A 13 12.73 -34.46 15.58
N ALA A 14 11.73 -35.23 15.14
CA ALA A 14 11.59 -35.63 13.73
C ALA A 14 11.38 -34.44 12.77
N LEU A 15 10.66 -33.40 13.21
CA LEU A 15 10.52 -32.15 12.45
C LEU A 15 11.82 -31.32 12.43
N ARG A 16 12.61 -31.36 13.51
CA ARG A 16 13.91 -30.68 13.60
C ARG A 16 14.94 -31.30 12.64
N ILE A 17 14.95 -32.63 12.53
CA ILE A 17 15.87 -33.37 11.65
C ILE A 17 15.56 -33.12 10.15
N ALA A 18 14.31 -32.80 9.80
CA ALA A 18 13.95 -32.51 8.42
C ALA A 18 14.42 -31.13 7.90
N ASP A 19 14.86 -30.23 8.78
CA ASP A 19 15.34 -28.88 8.46
C ASP A 19 16.87 -28.83 8.21
N GLU A 20 17.61 -29.80 8.76
CA GLU A 20 19.05 -29.95 8.52
C GLU A 20 19.27 -30.80 7.26
N THR A 21 19.87 -30.22 6.21
CA THR A 21 20.34 -31.02 5.06
C THR A 21 21.31 -32.09 5.56
N PRO A 22 21.15 -33.38 5.19
CA PRO A 22 21.96 -34.43 5.77
C PRO A 22 23.39 -34.36 5.21
N GLU A 23 24.32 -33.87 6.02
CA GLU A 23 25.73 -34.25 5.92
C GLU A 23 25.90 -35.58 6.67
N ASP A 24 26.30 -36.58 5.89
CA ASP A 24 26.90 -37.88 6.21
C ASP A 24 27.21 -38.13 7.71
N ASP A 25 26.41 -38.99 8.37
CA ASP A 25 26.92 -40.29 8.83
C ASP A 25 25.79 -41.22 9.33
N ASN A 26 26.02 -42.51 9.20
CA ASN A 26 25.05 -43.59 9.38
C ASN A 26 24.65 -43.82 10.84
N GLN A 27 23.41 -43.43 11.20
CA GLN A 27 22.46 -44.18 12.05
C GLN A 27 21.21 -43.33 12.30
N VAL A 28 20.20 -43.45 11.43
CA VAL A 28 18.88 -42.80 11.62
C VAL A 28 17.88 -43.86 12.12
N PRO A 29 17.12 -43.61 13.20
CA PRO A 29 16.03 -44.48 13.64
C PRO A 29 14.91 -44.55 12.58
N ASP A 30 14.31 -45.73 12.46
CA ASP A 30 13.30 -46.11 11.48
C ASP A 30 12.00 -45.28 11.57
N TYR A 31 12.00 -44.08 10.97
CA TYR A 31 10.80 -43.28 10.66
C TYR A 31 10.62 -43.19 9.14
N SER A 32 10.61 -44.34 8.48
CA SER A 32 10.41 -44.45 7.05
C SER A 32 8.91 -44.60 6.75
N ASN A 33 8.19 -43.48 6.49
CA ASN A 33 7.02 -43.33 5.59
C ASN A 33 6.02 -42.19 5.91
N SER A 34 6.21 -41.38 6.95
CA SER A 34 5.29 -40.25 7.22
C SER A 34 5.64 -39.02 6.38
N THR A 35 4.68 -38.49 5.61
CA THR A 35 4.89 -37.23 4.87
C THR A 35 4.83 -36.04 5.82
N LEU A 36 5.46 -34.90 5.48
CA LEU A 36 5.42 -33.67 6.29
C LEU A 36 3.99 -33.23 6.69
N PRO A 37 2.97 -33.33 5.79
CA PRO A 37 1.56 -33.14 6.18
C PRO A 37 1.06 -34.08 7.28
N ASP A 38 1.47 -35.36 7.25
CA ASP A 38 1.08 -36.35 8.26
C ASP A 38 1.71 -36.05 9.62
N LEU A 39 2.96 -35.55 9.63
CA LEU A 39 3.65 -35.10 10.83
C LEU A 39 2.98 -33.85 11.43
N ILE A 40 2.62 -32.86 10.59
CA ILE A 40 1.89 -31.65 11.02
C ILE A 40 0.52 -32.00 11.59
N GLN A 41 -0.21 -32.92 10.96
CA GLN A 41 -1.51 -33.38 11.43
C GLN A 41 -1.40 -34.12 12.77
N SER A 42 -0.38 -34.99 12.91
CA SER A 42 -0.10 -35.73 14.15
C SER A 42 0.32 -34.80 15.29
N LEU A 43 1.10 -33.75 14.98
CA LEU A 43 1.45 -32.69 15.93
C LEU A 43 0.20 -31.91 16.38
N SER A 44 -0.66 -31.51 15.44
CA SER A 44 -1.91 -30.79 15.74
C SER A 44 -2.84 -31.61 16.65
N GLN A 45 -2.95 -32.91 16.41
CA GLN A 45 -3.74 -33.82 17.24
C GLN A 45 -3.13 -33.97 18.64
N SER A 46 -1.80 -34.10 18.73
CA SER A 46 -1.10 -34.20 20.02
C SER A 46 -1.27 -32.93 20.86
N ILE A 47 -1.17 -31.75 20.26
CA ILE A 47 -1.41 -30.45 20.92
C ILE A 47 -2.84 -30.37 21.47
N LYS A 48 -3.85 -30.82 20.70
CA LYS A 48 -5.25 -30.84 21.16
C LYS A 48 -5.45 -31.74 22.38
N ILE A 49 -4.81 -32.92 22.39
CA ILE A 49 -4.86 -33.86 23.51
C ILE A 49 -4.21 -33.24 24.75
N ILE A 50 -3.01 -32.65 24.61
CA ILE A 50 -2.30 -31.99 25.71
C ILE A 50 -3.13 -30.81 26.26
N SER A 51 -3.69 -29.97 25.39
CA SER A 51 -4.54 -28.83 25.79
C SER A 51 -5.79 -29.28 26.58
N SER A 52 -6.47 -30.33 26.12
CA SER A 52 -7.63 -30.91 26.82
C SER A 52 -7.25 -31.48 28.19
N GLN A 53 -6.11 -32.16 28.30
CA GLN A 53 -5.61 -32.71 29.56
C GLN A 53 -5.17 -31.62 30.54
N THR A 54 -4.53 -30.55 30.06
CA THR A 54 -4.18 -29.38 30.88
C THR A 54 -5.43 -28.69 31.42
N GLN A 55 -6.48 -28.53 30.61
CA GLN A 55 -7.75 -27.93 31.04
C GLN A 55 -8.46 -28.77 32.11
N GLN A 56 -8.41 -30.11 32.01
CA GLN A 56 -8.90 -31.02 33.05
C GLN A 56 -8.09 -30.91 34.36
N THR A 57 -6.78 -30.66 34.26
CA THR A 57 -5.91 -30.54 35.43
C THR A 57 -6.12 -29.21 36.14
N CYS A 58 -6.31 -28.12 35.39
CA CYS A 58 -6.68 -26.81 35.92
C CYS A 58 -8.06 -26.81 36.61
N SER A 59 -9.04 -27.55 36.08
CA SER A 59 -10.36 -27.68 36.73
C SER A 59 -10.30 -28.51 38.01
N LEU A 60 -9.47 -29.56 38.05
CA LEU A 60 -9.17 -30.28 39.28
C LEU A 60 -8.50 -29.38 40.32
N ALA A 61 -7.47 -28.60 39.94
CA ALA A 61 -6.78 -27.68 40.83
C ALA A 61 -7.68 -26.56 41.38
N GLY A 62 -8.58 -26.01 40.55
CA GLY A 62 -9.56 -25.00 40.97
C GLY A 62 -10.66 -25.52 41.90
N SER A 63 -10.84 -26.84 41.97
CA SER A 63 -11.81 -27.50 42.85
C SER A 63 -11.24 -27.78 44.26
N ILE A 64 -9.96 -27.47 44.52
CA ILE A 64 -9.27 -27.72 45.79
C ILE A 64 -9.45 -26.50 46.72
N THR A 65 -10.66 -26.30 47.25
CA THR A 65 -10.93 -25.32 48.32
C THR A 65 -10.77 -25.91 49.73
N HIS A 66 -10.41 -27.19 49.87
CA HIS A 66 -10.11 -27.84 51.15
C HIS A 66 -8.77 -28.60 51.12
N LEU A 67 -7.67 -27.86 51.29
CA LEU A 67 -6.30 -28.38 51.45
C LEU A 67 -6.09 -29.32 52.66
N SER A 68 -7.07 -29.44 53.57
CA SER A 68 -6.95 -30.17 54.84
C SER A 68 -7.17 -31.69 54.75
N SER A 69 -7.34 -32.28 53.56
CA SER A 69 -7.62 -33.71 53.39
C SER A 69 -6.70 -34.46 52.41
N LEU A 70 -5.73 -33.78 51.80
CA LEU A 70 -4.80 -34.40 50.85
C LEU A 70 -3.60 -35.00 51.60
N ASP A 71 -3.35 -36.29 51.42
CA ASP A 71 -2.13 -36.94 51.90
C ASP A 71 -0.91 -36.40 51.14
N SER A 72 0.24 -36.37 51.81
CA SER A 72 1.55 -35.98 51.28
C SER A 72 1.85 -36.59 49.91
N THR A 73 1.45 -37.84 49.68
CA THR A 73 1.62 -38.58 48.42
C THR A 73 0.81 -38.00 47.24
N GLN A 74 -0.39 -37.47 47.51
CA GLN A 74 -1.26 -36.85 46.51
C GLN A 74 -0.74 -35.46 46.12
N ILE A 75 -0.19 -34.72 47.09
CA ILE A 75 0.47 -33.44 46.85
C ILE A 75 1.73 -33.64 45.99
N THR A 76 2.57 -34.62 46.31
CA THR A 76 3.75 -34.97 45.49
C THR A 76 3.37 -35.38 44.07
N SER A 77 2.27 -36.13 43.90
CA SER A 77 1.77 -36.54 42.58
C SER A 77 1.27 -35.35 41.75
N LEU A 78 0.61 -34.37 42.38
CA LEU A 78 0.16 -33.14 41.74
C LEU A 78 1.35 -32.25 41.34
N CYS A 79 2.35 -32.08 42.21
CA CYS A 79 3.59 -31.34 41.90
C CYS A 79 4.35 -31.97 40.72
N ARG A 80 4.42 -33.31 40.65
CA ARG A 80 5.02 -34.01 39.51
C ARG A 80 4.27 -33.71 38.20
N LEU A 81 2.93 -33.76 38.22
CA LEU A 81 2.11 -33.44 37.04
C LEU A 81 2.25 -31.98 36.62
N ALA A 82 2.32 -31.04 37.57
CA ALA A 82 2.56 -29.63 37.26
C ALA A 82 3.92 -29.43 36.58
N ASN A 83 4.98 -30.10 37.05
CA ASN A 83 6.30 -30.05 36.41
C ASN A 83 6.29 -30.64 35.00
N GLU A 84 5.56 -31.75 34.76
CA GLU A 84 5.40 -32.33 33.42
C GLU A 84 4.70 -31.38 32.45
N VAL A 85 3.68 -30.63 32.92
CA VAL A 85 2.99 -29.61 32.11
C VAL A 85 3.90 -28.43 31.80
N THR A 86 4.69 -27.98 32.78
CA THR A 86 5.68 -26.91 32.57
C THR A 86 6.72 -27.30 31.53
N GLU A 87 7.22 -28.53 31.58
CA GLU A 87 8.20 -29.03 30.60
C GLU A 87 7.58 -29.16 29.20
N ALA A 88 6.35 -29.69 29.10
CA ALA A 88 5.63 -29.75 27.83
C ALA A 88 5.37 -28.35 27.24
N ALA A 89 5.05 -27.36 28.08
CA ALA A 89 4.88 -25.97 27.65
C ALA A 89 6.21 -25.37 27.16
N ARG A 90 7.33 -25.66 27.82
CA ARG A 90 8.67 -25.24 27.41
C ARG A 90 9.06 -25.81 26.04
N ILE A 91 8.86 -27.11 25.82
CA ILE A 91 9.15 -27.76 24.52
C ILE A 91 8.25 -27.18 23.42
N LEU A 92 6.97 -26.91 23.73
CA LEU A 92 6.06 -26.30 22.76
C LEU A 92 6.50 -24.88 22.39
N ASP A 93 6.93 -24.08 23.36
CA ASP A 93 7.46 -22.73 23.11
C ASP A 93 8.73 -22.78 22.25
N ASP A 94 9.68 -23.67 22.59
CA ASP A 94 10.89 -23.92 21.78
C ASP A 94 10.52 -24.32 20.34
N THR A 95 9.55 -25.22 20.17
CA THR A 95 9.08 -25.68 18.85
C THR A 95 8.45 -24.55 18.04
N VAL A 96 7.62 -23.72 18.68
CA VAL A 96 7.02 -22.55 18.04
C VAL A 96 8.09 -21.57 17.58
N ASN A 97 9.13 -21.35 18.40
CA ASN A 97 10.25 -20.48 18.04
C ASN A 97 11.08 -21.06 16.88
N THR A 98 11.35 -22.37 16.86
CA THR A 98 12.01 -23.04 15.73
C THR A 98 11.18 -22.92 14.44
N LEU A 99 9.88 -23.16 14.49
CA LEU A 99 8.99 -23.04 13.33
C LEU A 99 8.91 -21.60 12.80
N LYS A 100 8.90 -20.61 13.70
CA LYS A 100 8.98 -19.18 13.32
C LYS A 100 10.29 -18.89 12.60
N ASN A 101 11.42 -19.35 13.13
CA ASN A 101 12.74 -19.18 12.50
C ASN A 101 12.81 -19.85 11.12
N ALA A 102 12.31 -21.09 11.00
CA ALA A 102 12.26 -21.79 9.72
C ALA A 102 11.36 -21.04 8.71
N GLN A 103 10.22 -20.52 9.16
CA GLN A 103 9.32 -19.72 8.33
C GLN A 103 9.97 -18.40 7.87
N GLU A 104 10.75 -17.74 8.73
CA GLU A 104 11.55 -16.56 8.36
C GLU A 104 12.55 -16.90 7.25
N ILE A 105 13.34 -17.95 7.44
CA ILE A 105 14.35 -18.40 6.48
C ILE A 105 13.68 -18.72 5.13
N LEU A 106 12.63 -19.54 5.13
CA LEU A 106 11.89 -19.90 3.92
C LEU A 106 11.32 -18.67 3.18
N SER A 107 10.83 -17.68 3.93
CA SER A 107 10.30 -16.45 3.35
C SER A 107 11.42 -15.65 2.68
N ILE A 108 12.56 -15.45 3.35
CA ILE A 108 13.71 -14.73 2.81
C ILE A 108 14.26 -15.45 1.57
N THR A 109 14.48 -16.76 1.65
CA THR A 109 14.95 -17.57 0.51
C THR A 109 14.00 -17.47 -0.69
N SER A 110 12.69 -17.48 -0.45
CA SER A 110 11.69 -17.32 -1.50
C SER A 110 11.78 -15.93 -2.15
N LEU A 111 11.91 -14.86 -1.37
CA LEU A 111 12.05 -13.49 -1.89
C LEU A 111 13.34 -13.34 -2.72
N THR A 112 14.48 -13.84 -2.22
CA THR A 112 15.74 -13.81 -2.96
C THR A 112 15.66 -14.58 -4.28
N SER A 113 15.01 -15.75 -4.27
CA SER A 113 14.78 -16.54 -5.48
C SER A 113 13.92 -15.78 -6.51
N LEU A 114 12.83 -15.15 -6.08
CA LEU A 114 11.97 -14.34 -6.95
C LEU A 114 12.74 -13.19 -7.61
N GLY A 115 13.62 -12.52 -6.86
CA GLY A 115 14.47 -11.46 -7.40
C GLY A 115 15.54 -11.98 -8.36
N GLY A 116 16.05 -13.20 -8.18
CA GLY A 116 17.10 -13.80 -9.02
C GLY A 116 16.62 -14.38 -10.37
N GLN A 117 15.35 -14.72 -10.52
CA GLN A 117 14.81 -15.44 -11.69
C GLN A 117 14.64 -14.59 -12.98
N GLY A 118 15.69 -14.03 -13.59
CA GLY A 118 15.53 -13.46 -14.95
C GLY A 118 16.64 -12.54 -15.45
N GLY A 119 17.88 -13.00 -15.46
CA GLY A 119 19.00 -12.28 -16.10
C GLY A 119 19.64 -11.19 -15.25
N ALA A 120 18.97 -10.72 -14.19
CA ALA A 120 19.63 -10.14 -13.02
C ALA A 120 20.34 -11.27 -12.28
N ASN A 121 21.47 -11.71 -12.83
CA ASN A 121 22.40 -12.58 -12.14
C ASN A 121 22.71 -11.93 -10.79
N ILE A 122 22.11 -12.42 -9.70
CA ILE A 122 22.72 -12.38 -8.38
C ILE A 122 23.92 -13.33 -8.47
N ARG A 123 24.91 -12.96 -9.31
CA ARG A 123 26.22 -13.60 -9.35
C ARG A 123 26.78 -13.45 -7.95
N ASN A 124 27.46 -14.50 -7.46
CA ASN A 124 28.22 -14.40 -6.24
C ASN A 124 29.10 -13.14 -6.27
N GLY A 125 28.88 -12.24 -5.31
CA GLY A 125 29.56 -10.94 -5.23
C GLY A 125 28.83 -9.74 -5.85
N SER A 126 27.58 -9.89 -6.33
CA SER A 126 26.78 -8.75 -6.81
C SER A 126 26.43 -7.77 -5.68
N LEU A 127 26.23 -6.50 -6.02
CA LEU A 127 25.87 -5.45 -5.05
C LEU A 127 24.60 -5.82 -4.26
N VAL A 128 23.58 -6.35 -4.95
CA VAL A 128 22.31 -6.79 -4.34
C VAL A 128 22.54 -7.89 -3.32
N GLN A 129 23.43 -8.86 -3.59
CA GLN A 129 23.76 -9.91 -2.63
C GLN A 129 24.44 -9.35 -1.38
N ARG A 130 25.34 -8.37 -1.55
CA ARG A 130 25.98 -7.68 -0.42
C ARG A 130 24.97 -6.89 0.42
N MET A 131 24.01 -6.24 -0.24
CA MET A 131 22.92 -5.53 0.44
C MET A 131 21.98 -6.50 1.17
N LEU A 132 21.62 -7.64 0.55
CA LEU A 132 20.83 -8.69 1.21
C LEU A 132 21.52 -9.23 2.47
N ALA A 133 22.84 -9.46 2.40
CA ALA A 133 23.61 -9.90 3.57
C ALA A 133 23.73 -8.81 4.65
N TYR A 134 23.92 -7.55 4.26
CA TYR A 134 24.00 -6.42 5.20
C TYR A 134 22.68 -6.16 5.92
N PHE A 135 21.57 -6.26 5.20
CA PHE A 135 20.22 -6.00 5.74
C PHE A 135 19.51 -7.25 6.28
N ASP A 136 20.18 -8.40 6.44
CA ASP A 136 19.53 -9.67 6.82
C ASP A 136 18.66 -9.54 8.07
N GLU A 137 19.19 -8.96 9.16
CA GLU A 137 18.41 -8.78 10.39
C GLU A 137 17.24 -7.81 10.20
N GLN A 138 17.39 -6.78 9.39
CA GLN A 138 16.32 -5.79 9.17
C GLN A 138 15.20 -6.40 8.33
N ILE A 139 15.56 -7.24 7.37
CA ILE A 139 14.60 -8.05 6.61
C ILE A 139 13.90 -9.05 7.54
N ARG A 140 14.60 -9.71 8.47
CA ARG A 140 13.98 -10.59 9.48
C ARG A 140 13.00 -9.84 10.37
N ILE A 141 13.33 -8.64 10.82
CA ILE A 141 12.41 -7.79 11.59
C ILE A 141 11.14 -7.49 10.79
N VAL A 142 11.25 -7.18 9.49
CA VAL A 142 10.09 -7.00 8.61
C VAL A 142 9.26 -8.28 8.52
N VAL A 143 9.91 -9.42 8.28
CA VAL A 143 9.24 -10.72 8.18
C VAL A 143 8.46 -11.03 9.46
N ARG A 144 9.09 -10.91 10.64
CA ARG A 144 8.46 -11.11 11.95
C ARG A 144 7.23 -10.21 12.13
N SER A 145 7.41 -8.92 11.88
CA SER A 145 6.33 -7.93 11.99
C SER A 145 5.12 -8.27 11.11
N VAL A 146 5.36 -8.70 9.87
CA VAL A 146 4.27 -9.10 8.96
C VAL A 146 3.63 -10.42 9.39
N LEU A 147 4.42 -11.40 9.85
CA LEU A 147 3.93 -12.70 10.31
C LEU A 147 3.02 -12.57 11.54
N ASP A 148 3.40 -11.75 12.51
CA ASP A 148 2.61 -11.53 13.72
C ASP A 148 1.27 -10.83 13.44
N ASN A 149 1.17 -10.09 12.32
CA ASN A 149 0.02 -9.25 11.96
C ASN A 149 -0.84 -9.80 10.82
N SER A 150 -0.50 -10.95 10.20
CA SER A 150 -1.23 -11.43 9.01
C SER A 150 -1.42 -12.94 8.92
N SER A 151 -2.65 -13.35 8.60
CA SER A 151 -3.05 -14.74 8.45
C SER A 151 -3.06 -15.27 7.00
N ASN A 152 -3.02 -14.40 5.97
CA ASN A 152 -3.11 -14.78 4.56
C ASN A 152 -2.23 -13.92 3.65
N GLY A 153 -1.62 -14.55 2.62
CA GLY A 153 -0.84 -13.86 1.57
C GLY A 153 0.44 -13.21 2.10
N ILE A 154 1.18 -13.96 2.94
CA ILE A 154 2.31 -13.44 3.72
C ILE A 154 3.44 -12.92 2.82
N LEU A 155 3.82 -13.68 1.79
CA LEU A 155 5.03 -13.39 1.01
C LEU A 155 4.97 -12.04 0.26
N TRP A 156 3.85 -11.70 -0.37
CA TRP A 156 3.74 -10.43 -1.09
C TRP A 156 3.66 -9.23 -0.14
N LYS A 157 3.11 -9.41 1.07
CA LYS A 157 3.10 -8.37 2.11
C LYS A 157 4.49 -8.10 2.65
N ILE A 158 5.29 -9.14 2.86
CA ILE A 158 6.70 -8.99 3.23
C ILE A 158 7.44 -8.25 2.11
N ALA A 159 7.26 -8.67 0.85
CA ALA A 159 7.87 -7.99 -0.30
C ALA A 159 7.47 -6.51 -0.40
N GLU A 160 6.18 -6.20 -0.16
CA GLU A 160 5.67 -4.83 -0.20
C GLU A 160 6.26 -3.98 0.91
N GLU A 161 6.36 -4.51 2.13
CA GLU A 161 6.96 -3.80 3.25
C GLU A 161 8.48 -3.60 3.04
N CYS A 162 9.19 -4.61 2.54
CA CYS A 162 10.60 -4.46 2.17
C CYS A 162 10.80 -3.39 1.09
N TYR A 163 9.95 -3.38 0.06
CA TYR A 163 9.97 -2.35 -0.98
C TYR A 163 9.72 -0.94 -0.41
N ASN A 164 8.73 -0.78 0.46
CA ASN A 164 8.40 0.50 1.10
C ASN A 164 9.58 1.02 1.94
N GLN A 165 10.24 0.13 2.70
CA GLN A 165 11.41 0.50 3.49
C GLN A 165 12.66 0.75 2.65
N ALA A 166 12.80 0.08 1.50
CA ALA A 166 13.91 0.33 0.58
C ALA A 166 13.75 1.66 -0.18
N SER A 167 12.50 2.04 -0.49
CA SER A 167 12.18 3.21 -1.32
C SER A 167 11.95 4.49 -0.50
N SER A 168 11.81 4.39 0.82
CA SER A 168 11.61 5.53 1.72
C SER A 168 12.95 6.00 2.28
N CYS A 169 13.25 7.30 2.21
CA CYS A 169 14.48 7.87 2.79
C CYS A 169 14.61 7.63 4.31
N SER A 170 13.50 7.41 5.02
CA SER A 170 13.47 7.08 6.45
C SER A 170 13.39 5.58 6.72
N GLY A 171 13.37 4.74 5.68
CA GLY A 171 13.22 3.30 5.81
C GLY A 171 14.50 2.61 6.26
N SER A 172 14.36 1.51 7.00
CA SER A 172 15.52 0.78 7.55
C SER A 172 16.37 0.11 6.46
N LEU A 173 15.74 -0.24 5.33
CA LEU A 173 16.36 -0.88 4.16
C LEU A 173 16.84 0.12 3.10
N HIS A 174 16.82 1.41 3.39
CA HIS A 174 17.25 2.44 2.45
C HIS A 174 18.75 2.34 2.17
N THR A 175 19.18 2.58 0.92
CA THR A 175 20.59 2.39 0.51
C THR A 175 21.56 3.32 1.21
N SER A 176 21.12 4.50 1.67
CA SER A 176 21.96 5.38 2.50
C SER A 176 22.51 4.65 3.72
N ASN A 177 21.74 3.77 4.35
CA ASN A 177 22.15 3.02 5.54
C ASN A 177 23.25 1.99 5.23
N TYR A 178 23.42 1.61 3.96
CA TYR A 178 24.50 0.76 3.47
C TYR A 178 25.74 1.57 3.08
N CYS A 179 25.55 2.78 2.53
CA CYS A 179 26.64 3.63 2.03
C CYS A 179 27.31 4.49 3.11
N SER A 180 26.55 4.98 4.11
CA SER A 180 27.07 5.89 5.16
C SER A 180 28.31 5.37 5.89
N PRO A 181 28.39 4.09 6.32
CA PRO A 181 29.59 3.58 7.01
C PRO A 181 30.82 3.45 6.10
N ARG A 182 30.64 3.40 4.78
CA ARG A 182 31.74 3.30 3.79
C ARG A 182 32.27 4.66 3.36
N ASP A 183 31.39 5.65 3.31
CA ASP A 183 31.76 7.03 2.98
C ASP A 183 32.45 7.76 4.15
N GLU A 184 32.18 7.37 5.40
CA GLU A 184 32.92 7.88 6.58
C GLU A 184 34.33 7.26 6.71
N ALA A 185 34.54 6.05 6.18
CA ALA A 185 35.86 5.39 6.18
C ALA A 185 36.82 5.92 5.09
N LEU A 186 36.32 6.76 4.18
CA LEU A 186 37.11 7.46 3.16
C LEU A 186 37.01 8.96 3.44
N GLU A 187 37.82 9.43 4.38
CA GLU A 187 38.18 10.83 4.66
C GLU A 187 37.42 11.86 3.81
N ARG A 188 36.25 12.27 4.30
CA ARG A 188 35.75 13.59 3.94
C ARG A 188 36.63 14.58 4.70
N PRO A 189 37.25 15.57 4.05
CA PRO A 189 38.00 16.61 4.76
C PRO A 189 37.08 17.47 5.64
N TYR A 190 35.76 17.40 5.44
CA TYR A 190 34.75 18.17 6.18
C TYR A 190 34.45 17.58 7.56
N ASP A 191 35.46 17.57 8.43
CA ASP A 191 35.27 17.58 9.87
C ASP A 191 35.64 18.99 10.36
N PRO A 192 34.69 19.80 10.86
CA PRO A 192 34.96 21.17 11.33
C PRO A 192 36.00 21.24 12.45
N ASP A 193 36.23 20.12 13.15
CA ASP A 193 37.20 20.00 14.23
C ASP A 193 38.53 19.39 13.74
N TYR A 194 38.65 19.08 12.44
CA TYR A 194 39.85 18.51 11.80
C TYR A 194 40.74 19.61 11.21
N GLU A 195 41.55 20.23 12.08
CA GLU A 195 42.56 21.23 11.71
C GLU A 195 43.81 20.60 11.07
N ALA A 196 43.67 19.92 9.93
CA ALA A 196 44.82 19.52 9.12
C ALA A 196 45.13 20.60 8.07
N GLU A 197 46.39 20.93 7.85
CA GLU A 197 46.83 21.90 6.80
C GLU A 197 46.25 21.57 5.41
N GLN A 198 45.97 20.29 5.15
CA GLN A 198 45.34 19.79 3.92
C GLN A 198 43.88 20.28 3.72
N TYR A 199 43.18 20.64 4.79
CA TYR A 199 41.82 21.19 4.74
C TYR A 199 41.81 22.61 4.16
N TYR A 200 42.66 23.47 4.71
CA TYR A 200 42.78 24.85 4.24
C TYR A 200 43.36 24.91 2.81
N GLU A 201 44.28 24.01 2.45
CA GLU A 201 44.72 23.85 1.07
C GLU A 201 43.61 23.41 0.11
N HIS A 202 42.63 22.60 0.55
CA HIS A 202 41.52 22.17 -0.28
C HIS A 202 40.52 23.30 -0.55
N GLU A 203 40.13 24.06 0.50
CA GLU A 203 39.22 25.20 0.34
C GLU A 203 39.86 26.34 -0.46
N ASP A 204 41.13 26.64 -0.22
CA ASP A 204 41.87 27.64 -0.99
C ASP A 204 42.01 27.23 -2.46
N ARG A 205 42.27 25.94 -2.75
CA ARG A 205 42.33 25.45 -4.14
C ARG A 205 40.96 25.40 -4.81
N MET A 206 39.89 25.11 -4.09
CA MET A 206 38.52 25.21 -4.60
C MET A 206 38.14 26.63 -5.02
N LEU A 207 38.72 27.65 -4.38
CA LEU A 207 38.48 29.07 -4.69
C LEU A 207 39.45 29.65 -5.71
N MET A 208 40.71 29.19 -5.73
CA MET A 208 41.80 29.77 -6.53
C MET A 208 42.10 29.01 -7.83
N ASP A 209 41.75 27.72 -7.93
CA ASP A 209 42.05 26.85 -9.07
C ASP A 209 40.74 26.32 -9.69
N GLU A 210 40.30 26.96 -10.78
CA GLU A 210 39.07 26.60 -11.49
C GLU A 210 39.11 25.16 -12.03
N ASP A 211 40.28 24.66 -12.45
CA ASP A 211 40.43 23.31 -12.98
C ASP A 211 40.31 22.27 -11.85
N TYR A 212 40.87 22.56 -10.67
CA TYR A 212 40.72 21.73 -9.48
C TYR A 212 39.26 21.73 -8.97
N ALA A 213 38.62 22.90 -8.89
CA ALA A 213 37.22 23.01 -8.50
C ALA A 213 36.33 22.20 -9.45
N LYS A 214 36.54 22.33 -10.77
CA LYS A 214 35.82 21.56 -11.79
C LYS A 214 36.04 20.05 -11.64
N TYR A 215 37.27 19.61 -11.40
CA TYR A 215 37.58 18.19 -11.12
C TYR A 215 36.85 17.68 -9.88
N MET A 216 36.80 18.46 -8.80
CA MET A 216 36.10 18.09 -7.57
C MET A 216 34.58 18.03 -7.76
N TYR A 217 33.98 18.98 -8.48
CA TYR A 217 32.56 18.92 -8.84
C TYR A 217 32.24 17.68 -9.67
N GLN A 218 33.08 17.33 -10.65
CA GLN A 218 32.92 16.10 -11.43
C GLN A 218 33.02 14.84 -10.57
N GLN A 219 33.92 14.81 -9.59
CA GLN A 219 34.02 13.69 -8.65
C GLN A 219 32.78 13.57 -7.76
N ILE A 220 32.24 14.68 -7.26
CA ILE A 220 31.01 14.71 -6.48
C ILE A 220 29.83 14.22 -7.33
N GLU A 221 29.70 14.70 -8.56
CA GLU A 221 28.66 14.29 -9.51
C GLU A 221 28.76 12.79 -9.82
N GLN A 222 29.95 12.28 -10.13
CA GLN A 222 30.17 10.85 -10.39
C GLN A 222 29.82 9.98 -9.19
N ARG A 223 30.12 10.43 -7.96
CA ARG A 223 29.74 9.73 -6.72
C ARG A 223 28.23 9.76 -6.50
N GLN A 224 27.58 10.90 -6.71
CA GLN A 224 26.12 11.01 -6.62
C GLN A 224 25.43 10.11 -7.64
N GLU A 225 25.89 10.10 -8.89
CA GLU A 225 25.37 9.20 -9.92
C GLU A 225 25.61 7.73 -9.57
N ALA A 226 26.79 7.39 -9.02
CA ALA A 226 27.07 6.03 -8.56
C ALA A 226 26.09 5.62 -7.46
N GLY A 227 25.89 6.47 -6.45
CA GLY A 227 24.90 6.26 -5.39
C GLY A 227 23.48 6.06 -5.94
N MET A 228 23.03 6.91 -6.87
CA MET A 228 21.71 6.76 -7.51
C MET A 228 21.58 5.45 -8.30
N ARG A 229 22.65 4.99 -8.97
CA ARG A 229 22.65 3.69 -9.66
C ARG A 229 22.55 2.51 -8.69
N GLU A 230 23.20 2.60 -7.53
CA GLU A 230 23.13 1.59 -6.48
C GLU A 230 21.73 1.54 -5.85
N GLU A 231 21.17 2.69 -5.53
CA GLU A 231 19.79 2.84 -5.06
C GLU A 231 18.78 2.26 -6.05
N ARG A 232 18.90 2.62 -7.33
CA ARG A 232 18.02 2.11 -8.37
C ARG A 232 18.08 0.58 -8.48
N ARG A 233 19.28 -0.02 -8.44
CA ARG A 233 19.43 -1.50 -8.48
C ARG A 233 18.80 -2.20 -7.28
N TRP A 234 18.84 -1.57 -6.11
CA TRP A 234 18.20 -2.10 -4.91
C TRP A 234 16.68 -2.03 -5.00
N ILE A 235 16.14 -0.92 -5.50
CA ILE A 235 14.72 -0.75 -5.76
C ILE A 235 14.24 -1.71 -6.86
N ASP A 236 14.99 -1.82 -7.97
CA ASP A 236 14.72 -2.74 -9.09
C ASP A 236 14.55 -4.18 -8.59
N PHE A 237 15.41 -4.62 -7.66
CA PHE A 237 15.31 -5.94 -7.05
C PHE A 237 13.95 -6.15 -6.38
N TRP A 238 13.50 -5.22 -5.54
CA TRP A 238 12.22 -5.34 -4.83
C TRP A 238 11.01 -5.22 -5.75
N VAL A 239 11.05 -4.35 -6.78
CA VAL A 239 10.02 -4.28 -7.82
C VAL A 239 9.88 -5.62 -8.55
N LEU A 240 11.02 -6.25 -8.85
CA LEU A 240 11.05 -7.57 -9.50
C LEU A 240 10.47 -8.66 -8.60
N VAL A 241 10.83 -8.65 -7.31
CA VAL A 241 10.25 -9.57 -6.31
C VAL A 241 8.72 -9.39 -6.24
N LEU A 242 8.23 -8.16 -6.16
CA LEU A 242 6.79 -7.86 -6.09
C LEU A 242 6.02 -8.34 -7.32
N SER A 243 6.51 -8.02 -8.51
CA SER A 243 5.87 -8.39 -9.77
C SER A 243 5.80 -9.91 -9.98
N ARG A 244 6.76 -10.67 -9.43
CA ARG A 244 6.83 -12.13 -9.53
C ARG A 244 6.14 -12.84 -8.37
N CYS A 245 6.06 -12.21 -7.19
CA CYS A 245 5.42 -12.81 -6.04
C CYS A 245 3.98 -13.20 -6.35
N PRO A 246 3.51 -14.41 -6.03
CA PRO A 246 2.11 -14.79 -6.21
C PRO A 246 1.17 -13.82 -5.51
N ASN A 247 0.15 -13.35 -6.21
CA ASN A 247 -0.78 -12.32 -5.74
C ASN A 247 -0.12 -10.97 -5.37
N GLY A 248 1.14 -10.73 -5.72
CA GLY A 248 1.78 -9.43 -5.58
C GLY A 248 1.24 -8.39 -6.56
N PRO A 249 1.32 -7.09 -6.22
CA PRO A 249 0.92 -6.00 -7.10
C PRO A 249 1.85 -5.87 -8.31
N THR A 250 1.33 -5.27 -9.37
CA THR A 250 2.14 -4.77 -10.49
C THR A 250 2.25 -3.26 -10.34
N LEU A 251 3.48 -2.76 -10.26
CA LEU A 251 3.77 -1.33 -10.14
C LEU A 251 4.05 -0.75 -11.54
N PHE A 252 3.71 0.52 -11.74
CA PHE A 252 4.27 1.32 -12.83
C PHE A 252 5.71 1.64 -12.48
N TYR A 253 6.65 0.93 -13.11
CA TYR A 253 8.07 1.12 -12.83
C TYR A 253 8.88 1.10 -14.13
N PRO A 254 9.39 2.26 -14.58
CA PRO A 254 10.06 2.36 -15.86
C PRO A 254 11.34 1.52 -15.89
N PRO A 255 11.61 0.77 -16.97
CA PRO A 255 12.86 0.02 -17.12
C PRO A 255 14.09 0.92 -16.95
N ALA A 256 15.22 0.36 -16.48
CA ALA A 256 16.46 1.09 -16.18
C ALA A 256 16.95 2.06 -17.29
N ASN A 257 16.58 1.80 -18.55
CA ASN A 257 16.99 2.58 -19.72
C ASN A 257 16.06 3.76 -20.07
N HIS A 258 14.94 3.93 -19.36
CA HIS A 258 14.09 5.10 -19.52
C HIS A 258 14.53 6.17 -18.52
N GLU A 259 14.87 7.36 -19.01
CA GLU A 259 15.07 8.59 -18.22
C GLU A 259 13.74 9.13 -17.68
N ILE A 260 12.89 8.24 -17.18
CA ILE A 260 11.67 8.63 -16.50
C ILE A 260 12.06 9.05 -15.09
N LYS A 261 11.84 10.33 -14.83
CA LYS A 261 11.91 10.96 -13.54
C LYS A 261 10.93 10.28 -12.58
N LEU A 262 11.39 9.27 -11.84
CA LEU A 262 10.63 8.53 -10.82
C LEU A 262 9.98 9.45 -9.77
N HIS A 263 10.49 10.68 -9.59
CA HIS A 263 9.86 11.69 -8.75
C HIS A 263 8.44 12.05 -9.16
N VAL A 264 8.06 11.88 -10.43
CA VAL A 264 6.69 12.14 -10.94
C VAL A 264 5.66 11.15 -10.38
N LEU A 265 6.11 9.99 -9.89
CA LEU A 265 5.27 9.02 -9.19
C LEU A 265 5.38 9.16 -7.67
N GLY A 266 5.99 10.24 -7.18
CA GLY A 266 6.12 10.57 -5.76
C GLY A 266 4.77 10.67 -5.05
N ASN A 267 4.75 10.44 -3.73
CA ASN A 267 3.52 10.54 -2.93
C ASN A 267 2.84 11.92 -3.01
N GLU A 268 3.58 12.98 -3.34
CA GLU A 268 3.02 14.33 -3.51
C GLU A 268 2.24 14.51 -4.83
N ASP A 269 2.48 13.61 -5.80
CA ASP A 269 1.88 13.64 -7.14
C ASP A 269 0.67 12.70 -7.29
N ILE A 270 0.27 12.02 -6.20
CA ILE A 270 -0.90 11.14 -6.17
C ILE A 270 -1.92 11.68 -5.14
N PRO A 271 -3.20 11.81 -5.49
CA PRO A 271 -4.25 12.18 -4.55
C PRO A 271 -4.33 11.18 -3.39
N ARG A 272 -4.48 11.69 -2.16
CA ARG A 272 -4.68 10.85 -0.96
C ARG A 272 -5.82 9.84 -1.16
N TYR A 273 -6.90 10.24 -1.83
CA TYR A 273 -8.07 9.40 -2.04
C TYR A 273 -8.33 9.16 -3.53
N LEU A 274 -8.49 7.88 -3.90
CA LEU A 274 -8.98 7.46 -5.20
C LEU A 274 -10.26 6.65 -5.03
N PHE A 275 -11.15 6.77 -6.01
CA PHE A 275 -12.47 6.16 -6.03
C PHE A 275 -12.63 5.27 -7.26
N ARG A 276 -13.36 4.17 -7.12
CA ARG A 276 -13.75 3.28 -8.21
C ARG A 276 -15.16 2.77 -7.98
N THR A 277 -16.01 2.91 -8.98
CA THR A 277 -17.34 2.29 -8.97
C THR A 277 -17.29 0.92 -9.63
N PHE A 278 -17.94 -0.06 -9.02
CA PHE A 278 -18.04 -1.41 -9.55
C PHE A 278 -19.38 -2.05 -9.16
N ASP A 279 -19.68 -3.16 -9.82
CA ASP A 279 -20.80 -4.07 -9.59
C ASP A 279 -20.39 -5.48 -10.06
N THR A 280 -21.30 -6.44 -10.01
CA THR A 280 -21.06 -7.83 -10.42
C THR A 280 -20.73 -8.01 -11.91
N ASP A 281 -21.14 -7.08 -12.78
CA ASP A 281 -20.82 -7.10 -14.21
C ASP A 281 -19.49 -6.41 -14.54
N SER A 282 -18.84 -5.81 -13.54
CA SER A 282 -17.58 -5.12 -13.76
C SER A 282 -16.53 -6.14 -14.15
N TRP A 283 -15.96 -5.99 -15.35
CA TRP A 283 -15.05 -6.99 -15.95
C TRP A 283 -13.79 -7.25 -15.13
N ALA A 284 -13.24 -6.20 -14.51
CA ALA A 284 -12.20 -6.33 -13.51
C ALA A 284 -12.82 -6.89 -12.23
N LYS A 285 -12.28 -8.01 -11.72
CA LYS A 285 -12.76 -8.61 -10.47
C LYS A 285 -12.58 -7.59 -9.35
N SER A 286 -13.69 -7.05 -8.86
CA SER A 286 -13.72 -6.06 -7.80
C SER A 286 -14.65 -6.57 -6.70
N ASN A 287 -14.17 -6.62 -5.46
CA ASN A 287 -14.97 -7.01 -4.31
C ASN A 287 -14.54 -6.20 -3.07
N ASN A 288 -14.91 -6.64 -1.86
CA ASN A 288 -14.63 -5.90 -0.64
C ASN A 288 -13.14 -5.94 -0.20
N SER A 289 -12.30 -6.76 -0.83
CA SER A 289 -10.90 -6.95 -0.43
C SER A 289 -9.89 -6.79 -1.56
N VAL A 290 -10.31 -6.94 -2.82
CA VAL A 290 -9.46 -7.03 -3.99
C VAL A 290 -10.08 -6.33 -5.20
N VAL A 291 -9.24 -5.62 -5.96
CA VAL A 291 -9.50 -5.19 -7.33
C VAL A 291 -8.44 -5.79 -8.25
N ALA A 292 -8.84 -6.46 -9.33
CA ALA A 292 -7.93 -7.13 -10.26
C ALA A 292 -8.26 -6.82 -11.72
N SER A 293 -7.24 -6.53 -12.52
CA SER A 293 -7.34 -6.42 -13.98
C SER A 293 -7.79 -7.73 -14.61
N ILE A 294 -8.28 -7.68 -15.86
CA ILE A 294 -8.71 -8.88 -16.60
C ILE A 294 -7.53 -9.84 -16.78
N ALA A 295 -6.35 -9.30 -17.14
CA ALA A 295 -5.13 -10.09 -17.28
C ALA A 295 -4.80 -10.81 -15.95
N SER A 296 -4.86 -10.10 -14.82
CA SER A 296 -4.56 -10.69 -13.52
C SER A 296 -5.56 -11.76 -13.07
N VAL A 297 -6.85 -11.63 -13.41
CA VAL A 297 -7.86 -12.65 -13.08
C VAL A 297 -7.61 -13.95 -13.84
N ARG A 298 -7.10 -13.84 -15.07
CA ARG A 298 -6.83 -14.98 -15.94
C ARG A 298 -5.46 -15.60 -15.72
N HIS A 299 -4.67 -15.04 -14.81
CA HIS A 299 -3.24 -15.35 -14.67
C HIS A 299 -2.45 -15.10 -15.96
N ASP A 300 -2.98 -14.27 -16.86
CA ASP A 300 -2.31 -13.80 -18.06
C ASP A 300 -1.34 -12.68 -17.63
N SER A 301 -0.10 -12.78 -18.13
CA SER A 301 1.10 -12.03 -17.75
C SER A 301 0.88 -10.66 -17.06
N ARG A 302 1.33 -10.54 -15.80
CA ARG A 302 1.37 -9.30 -14.99
C ARG A 302 2.49 -8.35 -15.44
N ILE A 303 2.49 -8.00 -16.72
CA ILE A 303 3.52 -7.15 -17.31
C ILE A 303 3.17 -5.70 -17.04
N ASP A 304 4.15 -4.95 -16.54
CA ASP A 304 4.07 -3.50 -16.47
C ASP A 304 3.99 -2.90 -17.88
N ILE A 305 3.00 -2.06 -18.13
CA ILE A 305 2.80 -1.35 -19.39
C ILE A 305 4.04 -0.58 -19.84
N LEU A 306 4.83 -0.03 -18.89
CA LEU A 306 6.06 0.69 -19.19
C LEU A 306 7.20 -0.22 -19.69
N SER A 307 7.07 -1.53 -19.47
CA SER A 307 7.99 -2.54 -20.00
C SER A 307 7.57 -3.07 -21.38
N LEU A 308 6.41 -2.66 -21.90
CA LEU A 308 5.97 -3.03 -23.25
C LEU A 308 6.60 -2.13 -24.31
N SER A 309 6.60 -2.58 -25.57
CA SER A 309 6.95 -1.69 -26.68
C SER A 309 5.95 -0.54 -26.76
N ALA A 310 6.43 0.66 -27.13
CA ALA A 310 5.60 1.87 -27.19
C ALA A 310 4.32 1.62 -28.00
N LEU A 311 4.41 1.00 -29.18
CA LEU A 311 3.24 0.66 -30.00
C LEU A 311 2.22 -0.25 -29.28
N LYS A 312 2.68 -1.25 -28.52
CA LYS A 312 1.78 -2.14 -27.77
C LYS A 312 1.13 -1.40 -26.61
N ALA A 313 1.90 -0.60 -25.87
CA ALA A 313 1.41 0.23 -24.78
C ALA A 313 0.39 1.27 -25.26
N THR A 314 0.66 2.00 -26.35
CA THR A 314 -0.27 2.97 -26.96
C THR A 314 -1.60 2.31 -27.33
N ASN A 315 -1.55 1.14 -27.97
CA ASN A 315 -2.76 0.40 -28.34
C ASN A 315 -3.54 -0.09 -27.11
N LEU A 316 -2.86 -0.54 -26.06
CA LEU A 316 -3.48 -0.98 -24.81
C LEU A 316 -4.16 0.20 -24.11
N MET A 317 -3.47 1.34 -23.97
CA MET A 317 -4.01 2.59 -23.42
C MET A 317 -5.25 3.07 -24.17
N TYR A 318 -5.19 3.14 -25.50
CA TYR A 318 -6.33 3.54 -26.33
C TYR A 318 -7.54 2.63 -26.11
N LYS A 319 -7.34 1.31 -26.19
CA LYS A 319 -8.41 0.33 -25.97
C LYS A 319 -8.99 0.42 -24.56
N HIS A 320 -8.14 0.65 -23.56
CA HIS A 320 -8.53 0.79 -22.15
C HIS A 320 -9.44 2.00 -21.91
N LEU A 321 -9.03 3.16 -22.40
CA LEU A 321 -9.69 4.41 -22.08
C LEU A 321 -10.83 4.78 -23.04
N ASP A 322 -10.84 4.32 -24.29
CA ASP A 322 -11.91 4.67 -25.25
C ASP A 322 -13.25 4.02 -24.89
N GLY A 323 -13.24 2.83 -24.29
CA GLY A 323 -14.43 2.17 -23.74
C GLY A 323 -15.53 1.81 -24.75
N LYS A 324 -15.38 2.13 -26.05
CA LYS A 324 -16.36 1.87 -27.12
C LYS A 324 -16.43 0.41 -27.56
N HIS A 325 -15.44 -0.39 -27.20
CA HIS A 325 -15.34 -1.78 -27.63
C HIS A 325 -15.40 -2.77 -26.46
N PRO A 326 -16.49 -2.78 -25.68
CA PRO A 326 -16.53 -3.58 -24.48
C PRO A 326 -16.59 -5.10 -24.70
N TYR A 327 -16.71 -5.56 -25.95
CA TYR A 327 -16.85 -6.97 -26.32
C TYR A 327 -15.60 -7.56 -26.99
N THR A 328 -14.58 -6.75 -27.29
CA THR A 328 -13.32 -7.19 -27.92
C THR A 328 -12.09 -6.89 -27.07
N TRP A 329 -12.27 -6.78 -25.74
CA TRP A 329 -11.19 -6.48 -24.82
C TRP A 329 -10.02 -7.45 -24.94
N ASN A 330 -8.83 -6.87 -24.98
CA ASN A 330 -7.58 -7.59 -25.01
C ASN A 330 -7.44 -8.38 -23.71
N ARG A 331 -7.23 -9.70 -23.79
CA ARG A 331 -6.97 -10.54 -22.60
C ARG A 331 -5.73 -10.07 -21.82
N GLU A 332 -4.86 -9.33 -22.49
CA GLU A 332 -3.67 -8.70 -21.95
C GLU A 332 -3.93 -7.36 -21.24
N ASP A 333 -5.18 -6.88 -21.12
CA ASP A 333 -5.47 -5.63 -20.42
C ASP A 333 -5.19 -5.79 -18.91
N ASN A 334 -4.02 -5.27 -18.53
CA ASN A 334 -3.54 -5.28 -17.16
C ASN A 334 -3.94 -4.02 -16.38
N LEU A 335 -4.71 -3.11 -16.96
CA LEU A 335 -5.08 -1.83 -16.35
C LEU A 335 -6.41 -1.89 -15.61
N VAL A 336 -6.54 -1.01 -14.62
CA VAL A 336 -7.77 -0.76 -13.87
C VAL A 336 -7.90 0.73 -13.64
N SER A 337 -9.04 1.31 -14.00
CA SER A 337 -9.29 2.75 -13.84
C SER A 337 -9.81 3.14 -12.46
N TRP A 338 -9.33 4.28 -11.99
CA TRP A 338 -9.68 4.97 -10.75
C TRP A 338 -9.95 6.45 -11.05
N THR A 339 -10.61 7.15 -10.13
CA THR A 339 -10.89 8.59 -10.26
C THR A 339 -10.62 9.29 -8.93
N SER A 340 -9.96 10.45 -8.95
CA SER A 340 -9.82 11.32 -7.77
C SER A 340 -11.12 12.09 -7.47
N SER A 341 -12.03 12.16 -8.44
CA SER A 341 -13.35 12.78 -8.27
C SER A 341 -14.39 11.82 -7.71
N LEU A 342 -14.78 12.05 -6.44
CA LEU A 342 -15.94 11.38 -5.85
C LEU A 342 -17.24 11.73 -6.59
N LEU A 343 -17.36 12.95 -7.13
CA LEU A 343 -18.48 13.35 -7.98
C LEU A 343 -18.61 12.44 -9.21
N ASN A 344 -17.51 12.20 -9.91
CA ASN A 344 -17.50 11.32 -11.08
C ASN A 344 -17.86 9.88 -10.70
N ALA A 345 -17.34 9.35 -9.59
CA ALA A 345 -17.67 8.01 -9.09
C ALA A 345 -19.15 7.88 -8.70
N ILE A 346 -19.73 8.86 -8.01
CA ILE A 346 -21.16 8.88 -7.64
C ILE A 346 -22.02 8.96 -8.90
N GLN A 347 -21.70 9.86 -9.83
CA GLN A 347 -22.49 9.99 -11.05
C GLN A 347 -22.39 8.75 -11.94
N TYR A 348 -21.22 8.09 -11.97
CA TYR A 348 -21.07 6.81 -12.66
C TYR A 348 -21.93 5.72 -12.00
N ALA A 349 -21.94 5.63 -10.67
CA ALA A 349 -22.82 4.72 -9.94
C ALA A 349 -24.30 4.96 -10.26
N ILE A 350 -24.75 6.21 -10.27
CA ILE A 350 -26.12 6.58 -10.66
C ILE A 350 -26.41 6.18 -12.11
N TRP A 351 -25.49 6.46 -13.02
CA TRP A 351 -25.62 6.08 -14.43
C TRP A 351 -25.75 4.56 -14.61
N LYS A 352 -25.03 3.75 -13.82
CA LYS A 352 -25.12 2.28 -13.89
C LYS A 352 -26.50 1.73 -13.51
N THR A 353 -27.28 2.44 -12.68
CA THR A 353 -28.66 2.03 -12.35
C THR A 353 -29.58 1.94 -13.58
N ARG A 354 -29.27 2.68 -14.65
CA ARG A 354 -30.07 2.67 -15.90
C ARG A 354 -30.07 1.32 -16.61
N PHE A 355 -29.10 0.46 -16.31
CA PHE A 355 -29.02 -0.90 -16.86
C PHE A 355 -29.77 -1.93 -16.01
N GLY A 356 -30.71 -1.48 -15.16
CA GLY A 356 -31.53 -2.36 -14.31
C GLY A 356 -30.82 -2.85 -13.06
N ARG A 357 -29.65 -2.30 -12.73
CA ARG A 357 -28.87 -2.69 -11.54
C ARG A 357 -29.42 -1.99 -10.28
N PRO A 358 -29.77 -2.74 -9.22
CA PRO A 358 -30.19 -2.15 -7.96
C PRO A 358 -29.07 -1.30 -7.34
N ALA A 359 -29.42 -0.15 -6.74
CA ALA A 359 -28.44 0.72 -6.07
C ALA A 359 -27.68 0.02 -4.91
N ALA A 360 -28.23 -1.07 -4.37
CA ALA A 360 -27.57 -1.89 -3.35
C ALA A 360 -26.40 -2.71 -3.90
N GLU A 361 -26.42 -3.06 -5.19
CA GLU A 361 -25.41 -3.89 -5.86
C GLU A 361 -24.30 -3.06 -6.52
N ILE A 362 -24.50 -1.75 -6.68
CA ILE A 362 -23.51 -0.84 -7.23
C ILE A 362 -22.70 -0.26 -6.07
N GLN A 363 -21.41 -0.52 -6.06
CA GLN A 363 -20.50 -0.17 -4.99
C GLN A 363 -19.49 0.89 -5.45
N ILE A 364 -19.03 1.70 -4.51
CA ILE A 364 -17.92 2.64 -4.65
C ILE A 364 -16.84 2.19 -3.65
N CYS A 365 -15.69 1.77 -4.18
CA CYS A 365 -14.47 1.58 -3.43
C CYS A 365 -13.73 2.92 -3.35
N ALA A 366 -13.32 3.30 -2.16
CA ALA A 366 -12.44 4.42 -1.88
C ALA A 366 -11.17 3.87 -1.23
N VAL A 367 -9.99 4.29 -1.69
CA VAL A 367 -8.69 3.86 -1.15
C VAL A 367 -7.90 5.06 -0.64
N ASP A 368 -7.09 4.87 0.42
CA ASP A 368 -6.06 5.83 0.83
C ASP A 368 -4.74 5.44 0.16
N THR A 369 -4.31 6.21 -0.85
CA THR A 369 -3.17 5.88 -1.71
C THR A 369 -1.84 5.82 -0.96
N ARG A 370 -1.73 6.50 0.20
CA ARG A 370 -0.53 6.46 1.06
C ARG A 370 -0.31 5.09 1.72
N ARG A 371 -1.31 4.21 1.64
CA ARG A 371 -1.28 2.85 2.19
C ARG A 371 -0.91 1.79 1.14
N PHE A 372 -0.45 2.24 -0.03
CA PHE A 372 -0.03 1.40 -1.14
C PHE A 372 1.41 1.73 -1.52
N PRO A 373 2.14 0.76 -2.11
CA PRO A 373 3.49 1.00 -2.57
C PRO A 373 3.54 2.10 -3.64
N LEU A 374 4.65 2.83 -3.68
CA LEU A 374 4.93 3.80 -4.74
C LEU A 374 4.82 3.15 -6.12
N GLY A 375 4.26 3.87 -7.10
CA GLY A 375 3.99 3.32 -8.43
C GLY A 375 2.78 2.38 -8.50
N GLN A 376 2.00 2.20 -7.43
CA GLN A 376 0.75 1.43 -7.52
C GLN A 376 -0.31 2.11 -8.41
N PHE A 377 -0.32 3.44 -8.41
CA PHE A 377 -1.23 4.27 -9.17
C PHE A 377 -0.44 5.27 -10.02
N ALA A 378 -0.93 5.54 -11.23
CA ALA A 378 -0.37 6.54 -12.13
C ALA A 378 -1.47 7.41 -12.75
N PRO A 379 -1.28 8.73 -12.93
CA PRO A 379 -2.21 9.56 -13.68
C PRO A 379 -2.32 9.07 -15.12
N ASP A 380 -3.54 9.03 -15.67
CA ASP A 380 -3.72 8.61 -17.06
C ASP A 380 -3.09 9.61 -18.04
N THR A 381 -3.15 10.91 -17.72
CA THR A 381 -2.57 11.99 -18.51
C THR A 381 -1.05 11.86 -18.64
N TRP A 382 -0.38 11.41 -17.58
CA TRP A 382 1.06 11.15 -17.61
C TRP A 382 1.40 10.02 -18.60
N LEU A 383 0.68 8.90 -18.52
CA LEU A 383 0.85 7.78 -19.46
C LEU A 383 0.47 8.16 -20.90
N LEU A 384 -0.60 8.95 -21.09
CA LEU A 384 -1.01 9.44 -22.40
C LEU A 384 0.05 10.38 -23.01
N GLN A 385 0.68 11.21 -22.19
CA GLN A 385 1.74 12.13 -22.62
C GLN A 385 3.00 11.35 -23.02
N GLU A 386 3.37 10.31 -22.27
CA GLU A 386 4.49 9.41 -22.60
C GLU A 386 4.33 8.79 -23.99
N TYR A 387 3.14 8.27 -24.29
CA TYR A 387 2.86 7.59 -25.57
C TYR A 387 2.32 8.51 -26.67
N ARG A 388 2.34 9.84 -26.48
CA ARG A 388 1.77 10.81 -27.42
C ARG A 388 2.43 10.76 -28.80
N ASN A 389 3.76 10.65 -28.84
CA ASN A 389 4.51 10.63 -30.09
C ASN A 389 4.16 9.37 -30.90
N THR A 390 4.15 8.22 -30.26
CA THR A 390 3.74 6.95 -30.90
C THR A 390 2.28 6.99 -31.36
N ALA A 391 1.37 7.60 -30.58
CA ALA A 391 -0.01 7.79 -31.02
C ALA A 391 -0.11 8.65 -32.30
N ALA A 392 0.74 9.68 -32.43
CA ALA A 392 0.81 10.51 -33.62
C ALA A 392 1.38 9.77 -34.83
N GLU A 393 2.39 8.92 -34.65
CA GLU A 393 2.94 8.06 -35.71
C GLU A 393 1.91 7.04 -36.22
N VAL A 394 1.12 6.46 -35.31
CA VAL A 394 0.03 5.53 -35.67
C VAL A 394 -1.12 6.26 -36.39
N GLY A 395 -1.43 7.48 -35.97
CA GLY A 395 -2.45 8.33 -36.58
C GLY A 395 -3.89 7.83 -36.34
N GLY A 396 -4.81 8.34 -37.16
CA GLY A 396 -6.21 7.88 -37.18
C GLY A 396 -7.00 8.20 -35.92
N ASP A 397 -7.75 7.23 -35.41
CA ASP A 397 -8.61 7.43 -34.24
C ASP A 397 -7.84 7.40 -32.92
N ILE A 398 -6.67 6.74 -32.89
CA ILE A 398 -5.77 6.70 -31.72
C ILE A 398 -5.22 8.10 -31.45
N GLU A 399 -4.63 8.74 -32.47
CA GLU A 399 -4.13 10.11 -32.34
C GLU A 399 -5.23 11.09 -31.90
N LYS A 400 -6.41 11.04 -32.56
CA LYS A 400 -7.55 11.90 -32.21
C LYS A 400 -7.99 11.70 -30.77
N PHE A 401 -7.99 10.45 -30.29
CA PHE A 401 -8.36 10.12 -28.92
C PHE A 401 -7.36 10.67 -27.91
N PHE A 402 -6.06 10.45 -28.14
CA PHE A 402 -4.99 10.98 -27.27
C PHE A 402 -5.06 12.51 -27.21
N ARG A 403 -5.19 13.16 -28.37
CA ARG A 403 -5.36 14.61 -28.45
C ARG A 403 -6.59 15.08 -27.66
N PHE A 404 -7.74 14.44 -27.85
CA PHE A 404 -8.96 14.77 -27.11
C PHE A 404 -8.76 14.67 -25.59
N ARG A 405 -8.15 13.57 -25.10
CA ARG A 405 -7.93 13.34 -23.67
C ARG A 405 -6.94 14.33 -23.04
N LEU A 406 -5.89 14.69 -23.77
CA LEU A 406 -4.85 15.60 -23.28
C LEU A 406 -5.27 17.08 -23.36
N GLU A 407 -6.05 17.46 -24.37
CA GLU A 407 -6.33 18.88 -24.67
C GLU A 407 -7.72 19.35 -24.23
N ASP A 408 -8.72 18.46 -24.09
CA ASP A 408 -10.07 18.85 -23.67
C ASP A 408 -10.25 18.73 -22.15
N GLU A 409 -9.89 19.81 -21.45
CA GLU A 409 -9.99 19.91 -19.99
C GLU A 409 -11.41 19.66 -19.44
N ARG A 410 -12.46 19.81 -20.26
CA ARG A 410 -13.86 19.62 -19.82
C ARG A 410 -14.14 18.18 -19.42
N TYR A 411 -13.38 17.24 -19.96
CA TYR A 411 -13.52 15.80 -19.70
C TYR A 411 -12.41 15.24 -18.80
N GLN A 412 -11.57 16.10 -18.22
CA GLN A 412 -10.63 15.69 -17.17
C GLN A 412 -11.40 15.38 -15.90
N ASN A 413 -11.65 14.08 -15.67
CA ASN A 413 -12.38 13.59 -14.51
C ASN A 413 -11.45 13.16 -13.36
N GLY A 414 -10.15 13.45 -13.47
CA GLY A 414 -9.13 13.05 -12.51
C GLY A 414 -8.89 11.55 -12.56
N GLU A 415 -8.70 11.00 -13.75
CA GLU A 415 -8.53 9.57 -13.96
C GLU A 415 -7.10 9.12 -13.60
N PHE A 416 -7.02 7.97 -12.93
CA PHE A 416 -5.80 7.30 -12.54
C PHE A 416 -5.90 5.84 -12.95
N LEU A 417 -4.77 5.20 -13.18
CA LEU A 417 -4.67 3.80 -13.53
C LEU A 417 -3.91 3.05 -12.45
N SER A 418 -4.24 1.79 -12.26
CA SER A 418 -3.42 0.81 -11.55
C SER A 418 -3.20 -0.41 -12.43
N GLN A 419 -2.22 -1.25 -12.09
CA GLN A 419 -1.95 -2.48 -12.83
C GLN A 419 -2.16 -3.74 -11.98
N GLY A 420 -2.57 -4.82 -12.63
CA GLY A 420 -2.61 -6.14 -12.03
C GLY A 420 -3.62 -6.27 -10.91
N LEU A 421 -3.14 -6.77 -9.77
CA LEU A 421 -3.92 -7.07 -8.57
C LEU A 421 -3.66 -6.05 -7.48
N ILE A 422 -4.70 -5.46 -6.93
CA ILE A 422 -4.66 -4.60 -5.75
C ILE A 422 -5.37 -5.31 -4.59
N HIS A 423 -4.65 -5.50 -3.50
CA HIS A 423 -5.23 -5.86 -2.21
C HIS A 423 -5.55 -4.60 -1.43
N HIS A 424 -6.84 -4.35 -1.23
CA HIS A 424 -7.30 -3.13 -0.54
C HIS A 424 -8.03 -3.42 0.77
N ALA A 425 -8.15 -4.70 1.17
CA ALA A 425 -8.65 -5.07 2.50
C ALA A 425 -7.91 -4.29 3.60
N ASN A 426 -8.66 -3.72 4.53
CA ASN A 426 -8.17 -2.86 5.61
C ASN A 426 -7.48 -1.55 5.16
N ARG A 427 -7.40 -1.26 3.85
CA ARG A 427 -6.79 -0.05 3.24
C ARG A 427 -7.81 0.80 2.47
N SER A 428 -9.06 0.37 2.44
CA SER A 428 -10.16 0.97 1.69
C SER A 428 -11.44 1.03 2.49
N CYS A 429 -12.40 1.82 2.01
CA CYS A 429 -13.81 1.65 2.33
C CYS A 429 -14.60 1.27 1.06
N VAL A 430 -15.51 0.31 1.18
CA VAL A 430 -16.44 -0.05 0.09
C VAL A 430 -17.86 0.22 0.56
N VAL A 431 -18.59 1.04 -0.19
CA VAL A 431 -19.96 1.46 0.14
C VAL A 431 -20.89 1.30 -1.05
N SER A 432 -22.13 0.85 -0.83
CA SER A 432 -23.14 0.79 -1.88
C SER A 432 -23.72 2.18 -2.19
N LEU A 433 -24.18 2.38 -3.42
CA LEU A 433 -24.92 3.60 -3.78
C LEU A 433 -26.16 3.77 -2.88
N LYS A 434 -26.83 2.68 -2.54
CA LYS A 434 -27.96 2.69 -1.60
C LYS A 434 -27.56 3.25 -0.23
N ASN A 435 -26.43 2.85 0.34
CA ASN A 435 -25.99 3.35 1.65
C ASN A 435 -25.67 4.85 1.60
N LEU A 436 -25.09 5.34 0.50
CA LEU A 436 -24.89 6.77 0.28
C LEU A 436 -26.22 7.53 0.24
N GLN A 437 -27.21 6.99 -0.47
CA GLN A 437 -28.57 7.55 -0.54
C GLN A 437 -29.23 7.61 0.84
N ASP A 438 -29.27 6.49 1.55
CA ASP A 438 -29.89 6.34 2.86
C ASP A 438 -29.21 7.23 3.94
N SER A 439 -27.91 7.51 3.76
CA SER A 439 -27.13 8.38 4.65
C SER A 439 -27.34 9.88 4.39
N GLY A 440 -28.08 10.25 3.34
CA GLY A 440 -28.46 11.63 3.05
C GLY A 440 -27.70 12.30 1.90
N LEU A 441 -27.05 11.53 1.01
CA LEU A 441 -26.37 12.08 -0.16
C LEU A 441 -27.31 12.97 -1.01
N TYR A 442 -28.56 12.54 -1.19
CA TYR A 442 -29.55 13.29 -1.97
C TYR A 442 -30.17 14.46 -1.22
N ASN A 443 -30.09 14.48 0.11
CA ASN A 443 -30.42 15.67 0.89
C ASN A 443 -29.34 16.73 0.75
N LEU A 444 -28.06 16.32 0.71
CA LEU A 444 -26.93 17.21 0.48
C LEU A 444 -26.87 17.72 -0.97
N TYR A 445 -27.17 16.84 -1.92
CA TYR A 445 -27.08 17.08 -3.37
C TYR A 445 -28.35 16.60 -4.10
N PRO A 446 -29.46 17.34 -4.00
CA PRO A 446 -30.73 16.96 -4.64
C PRO A 446 -30.62 16.87 -6.17
N GLU A 447 -29.65 17.56 -6.77
CA GLU A 447 -29.42 17.53 -8.22
C GLU A 447 -29.03 16.13 -8.75
N PHE A 448 -28.61 15.20 -7.89
CA PHE A 448 -28.37 13.81 -8.30
C PHE A 448 -29.65 13.04 -8.62
N VAL A 449 -30.81 13.48 -8.13
CA VAL A 449 -32.10 12.79 -8.30
C VAL A 449 -32.81 13.16 -9.61
N GLU A 450 -32.33 14.19 -10.32
CA GLU A 450 -32.92 14.62 -11.59
C GLU A 450 -32.94 13.48 -12.61
N GLU A 451 -34.13 13.10 -13.10
CA GLU A 451 -34.34 11.90 -13.93
C GLU A 451 -33.48 11.87 -15.20
N GLY A 452 -33.31 13.03 -15.86
CA GLY A 452 -32.45 13.17 -17.04
C GLY A 452 -30.96 12.94 -16.76
N GLY A 453 -30.54 13.00 -15.50
CA GLY A 453 -29.16 12.74 -15.06
C GLY A 453 -28.77 11.28 -15.17
N LYS A 454 -29.68 10.32 -14.94
CA LYS A 454 -29.40 8.88 -14.97
C LYS A 454 -28.95 8.38 -16.35
N HIS A 455 -29.35 9.07 -17.42
CA HIS A 455 -29.00 8.70 -18.79
C HIS A 455 -27.65 9.27 -19.26
N LYS A 456 -26.99 10.09 -18.45
CA LYS A 456 -25.75 10.80 -18.80
C LYS A 456 -24.67 10.54 -17.74
N TRP A 457 -23.47 10.14 -18.19
CA TRP A 457 -22.32 9.98 -17.30
C TRP A 457 -21.45 11.24 -17.30
N THR A 458 -20.41 11.29 -18.13
CA THR A 458 -19.44 12.41 -18.18
C THR A 458 -20.11 13.74 -18.51
N ASN A 459 -21.07 13.75 -19.43
CA ASN A 459 -21.86 14.94 -19.74
C ASN A 459 -22.69 15.45 -18.55
N ARG A 460 -23.14 14.56 -17.65
CA ARG A 460 -23.84 15.00 -16.44
C ARG A 460 -22.88 15.60 -15.42
N VAL A 461 -21.69 15.00 -15.27
CA VAL A 461 -20.63 15.56 -14.42
C VAL A 461 -20.27 16.98 -14.88
N LEU A 462 -20.09 17.19 -16.19
CA LEU A 462 -19.84 18.51 -16.76
C LEU A 462 -20.96 19.52 -16.44
N GLN A 463 -22.23 19.11 -16.57
CA GLN A 463 -23.37 19.95 -16.21
C GLN A 463 -23.40 20.31 -14.72
N LEU A 464 -23.13 19.34 -13.84
CA LEU A 464 -23.08 19.56 -12.40
C LEU A 464 -21.95 20.52 -12.03
N ARG A 465 -20.73 20.32 -12.56
CA ARG A 465 -19.60 21.25 -12.38
C ARG A 465 -19.95 22.67 -12.82
N GLY A 466 -20.60 22.82 -13.97
CA GLY A 466 -21.08 24.12 -14.44
C GLY A 466 -22.06 24.79 -13.47
N ARG A 467 -23.06 24.04 -12.98
CA ARG A 467 -24.06 24.55 -12.01
C ARG A 467 -23.46 24.85 -10.63
N TRP A 468 -22.43 24.11 -10.25
CA TRP A 468 -21.80 24.13 -8.93
C TRP A 468 -20.52 24.97 -8.87
N SER A 469 -20.23 25.71 -9.95
CA SER A 469 -19.08 26.62 -10.07
C SER A 469 -19.28 27.92 -9.30
N LYS A 470 -20.53 28.40 -9.18
CA LYS A 470 -20.85 29.64 -8.47
C LYS A 470 -20.80 29.42 -6.97
N GLU A 471 -19.98 30.21 -6.28
CA GLU A 471 -19.84 30.17 -4.83
C GLU A 471 -21.16 30.43 -4.10
N ARG A 472 -21.43 29.64 -3.05
CA ARG A 472 -22.60 29.78 -2.17
C ARG A 472 -22.22 29.59 -0.71
N LEU A 473 -23.05 30.11 0.19
CA LEU A 473 -22.93 29.80 1.62
C LEU A 473 -23.32 28.34 1.88
N THR A 474 -22.74 27.76 2.92
CA THR A 474 -23.09 26.42 3.39
C THR A 474 -23.97 26.54 4.62
N SER A 475 -25.07 25.80 4.62
CA SER A 475 -26.02 25.76 5.72
C SER A 475 -25.68 24.67 6.74
N ALA A 476 -26.06 24.84 8.01
CA ALA A 476 -25.88 23.80 9.04
C ALA A 476 -26.40 22.41 8.63
N PRO A 477 -27.60 22.28 8.00
CA PRO A 477 -28.08 20.99 7.54
C PRO A 477 -27.13 20.32 6.53
N GLU A 478 -26.53 21.07 5.60
CA GLU A 478 -25.57 20.51 4.65
C GLU A 478 -24.31 19.97 5.36
N VAL A 479 -23.80 20.69 6.36
CA VAL A 479 -22.66 20.22 7.15
C VAL A 479 -23.01 18.94 7.91
N ASN A 480 -24.20 18.88 8.50
CA ASN A 480 -24.69 17.70 9.22
C ASN A 480 -24.89 16.49 8.29
N PHE A 481 -25.42 16.70 7.07
CA PHE A 481 -25.52 15.62 6.09
C PHE A 481 -24.15 15.14 5.62
N ALA A 482 -23.19 16.04 5.38
CA ALA A 482 -21.83 15.66 5.03
C ALA A 482 -21.17 14.83 6.15
N GLU A 483 -21.33 15.24 7.41
CA GLU A 483 -20.84 14.47 8.57
C GLU A 483 -21.49 13.09 8.66
N LYS A 484 -22.82 13.02 8.50
CA LYS A 484 -23.57 11.76 8.55
C LYS A 484 -23.11 10.80 7.45
N VAL A 485 -22.96 11.28 6.21
CA VAL A 485 -22.46 10.47 5.09
C VAL A 485 -21.02 10.03 5.35
N ALA A 486 -20.13 10.92 5.80
CA ALA A 486 -18.74 10.56 6.11
C ALA A 486 -18.66 9.43 7.15
N LYS A 487 -19.34 9.57 8.29
CA LYS A 487 -19.33 8.56 9.37
C LYS A 487 -19.96 7.23 8.97
N SER A 488 -21.08 7.28 8.26
CA SER A 488 -21.87 6.08 7.95
C SER A 488 -21.30 5.30 6.77
N CYS A 489 -20.74 5.99 5.79
CA CYS A 489 -20.31 5.41 4.51
C CYS A 489 -18.80 5.23 4.40
N PHE A 490 -18.00 5.94 5.21
CA PHE A 490 -16.54 5.92 5.14
C PHE A 490 -15.86 5.79 6.51
N PRO A 491 -16.26 4.81 7.35
CA PRO A 491 -15.78 4.71 8.73
C PRO A 491 -14.28 4.41 8.87
N SER A 492 -13.63 3.95 7.79
CA SER A 492 -12.20 3.64 7.78
C SER A 492 -11.29 4.84 7.52
N PHE A 493 -11.86 6.04 7.29
CA PHE A 493 -11.13 7.27 6.99
C PHE A 493 -11.41 8.35 8.04
N GLU A 494 -10.57 9.39 8.06
CA GLU A 494 -10.83 10.58 8.87
C GLU A 494 -12.14 11.23 8.44
N THR A 495 -13.07 11.38 9.38
CA THR A 495 -14.41 11.93 9.10
C THR A 495 -14.29 13.33 8.48
N ALA A 496 -13.39 14.14 9.04
CA ALA A 496 -13.16 15.51 8.57
C ALA A 496 -12.74 15.58 7.09
N ASP A 497 -11.87 14.67 6.64
CA ASP A 497 -11.42 14.62 5.25
C ASP A 497 -12.58 14.30 4.30
N ILE A 498 -13.36 13.27 4.62
CA ILE A 498 -14.49 12.88 3.79
C ILE A 498 -15.57 13.95 3.78
N MET A 499 -15.80 14.64 4.91
CA MET A 499 -16.66 15.82 4.95
C MET A 499 -16.17 16.91 4.00
N LEU A 500 -14.85 17.19 3.97
CA LEU A 500 -14.29 18.17 3.04
C LEU A 500 -14.51 17.75 1.58
N ILE A 501 -14.24 16.49 1.21
CA ILE A 501 -14.49 15.99 -0.15
C ILE A 501 -15.96 16.16 -0.52
N LEU A 502 -16.87 15.79 0.38
CA LEU A 502 -18.30 15.92 0.16
C LEU A 502 -18.73 17.38 0.02
N LEU A 503 -18.29 18.28 0.89
CA LEU A 503 -18.69 19.69 0.84
C LEU A 503 -18.12 20.40 -0.39
N THR A 504 -16.88 20.08 -0.77
CA THR A 504 -16.18 20.74 -1.90
C THR A 504 -16.59 20.26 -3.29
N LEU A 505 -17.57 19.35 -3.40
CA LEU A 505 -18.24 19.10 -4.69
C LEU A 505 -18.90 20.37 -5.24
N LYS A 506 -19.40 21.26 -4.37
CA LYS A 506 -19.92 22.60 -4.70
C LYS A 506 -18.94 23.70 -4.33
N ALA A 507 -19.00 24.82 -5.04
CA ALA A 507 -18.22 26.00 -4.71
C ALA A 507 -18.89 26.63 -3.49
N ARG A 508 -18.18 26.60 -2.37
CA ARG A 508 -18.68 27.05 -1.08
C ARG A 508 -17.76 28.13 -0.56
N LYS A 509 -18.36 29.19 -0.02
CA LYS A 509 -17.62 30.23 0.69
C LYS A 509 -16.97 29.58 1.92
N MET A 510 -15.73 29.95 2.21
CA MET A 510 -15.02 29.55 3.42
C MET A 510 -14.70 30.79 4.24
N LYS A 511 -14.75 30.70 5.59
CA LYS A 511 -14.59 31.88 6.46
C LYS A 511 -13.23 32.57 6.32
N GLU A 512 -12.26 31.87 5.78
CA GLU A 512 -10.97 32.43 5.39
C GLU A 512 -10.91 32.52 3.87
N ASP A 513 -10.50 33.70 3.38
CA ASP A 513 -10.28 33.91 1.96
C ASP A 513 -9.03 33.13 1.55
N LEU A 514 -9.23 32.03 0.84
CA LEU A 514 -8.18 31.39 0.07
C LEU A 514 -7.78 32.40 -1.01
N ARG A 515 -6.77 33.25 -0.74
CA ARG A 515 -6.03 33.85 -1.85
C ARG A 515 -5.71 32.70 -2.78
N ASP A 516 -6.18 32.78 -4.02
CA ASP A 516 -6.15 31.72 -5.03
C ASP A 516 -4.72 31.23 -5.24
N ASP A 517 -4.25 30.35 -4.36
CA ASP A 517 -2.86 29.95 -4.25
C ASP A 517 -2.58 28.78 -5.20
N ASN A 518 -2.99 28.96 -6.45
CA ASN A 518 -2.67 28.08 -7.57
C ASN A 518 -1.15 27.86 -7.69
N ARG A 519 -0.32 28.69 -7.04
CA ARG A 519 1.13 28.52 -6.96
C ARG A 519 1.57 27.22 -6.26
N TYR A 520 0.77 26.67 -5.34
CA TYR A 520 1.15 25.44 -4.63
C TYR A 520 0.23 24.26 -4.92
N CYS A 521 -0.76 24.37 -5.81
CA CYS A 521 -1.63 23.22 -6.14
C CYS A 521 -0.87 22.23 -7.06
N PRO A 522 -0.69 20.96 -6.67
CA PRO A 522 -0.06 19.96 -7.53
C PRO A 522 -0.79 19.85 -8.87
N GLU A 523 -0.09 19.48 -9.93
CA GLU A 523 -0.68 19.47 -11.27
C GLU A 523 -1.92 18.56 -11.35
N TRP A 524 -1.85 17.38 -10.72
CA TRP A 524 -2.98 16.45 -10.64
C TRP A 524 -4.21 17.02 -9.92
N ALA A 525 -4.02 18.00 -9.03
CA ALA A 525 -5.09 18.59 -8.25
C ALA A 525 -5.73 19.81 -8.95
N ARG A 526 -5.14 20.32 -10.04
CA ARG A 526 -5.70 21.46 -10.79
C ARG A 526 -7.06 21.14 -11.38
N LYS A 527 -7.29 19.87 -11.75
CA LYS A 527 -8.56 19.36 -12.24
C LYS A 527 -8.85 17.98 -11.65
N PRO A 528 -10.13 17.64 -11.44
CA PRO A 528 -11.31 18.49 -11.65
C PRO A 528 -11.53 19.51 -10.51
N ASP A 529 -12.42 20.49 -10.72
CA ASP A 529 -12.58 21.65 -9.83
C ASP A 529 -12.94 21.27 -8.38
N GLU A 530 -13.73 20.21 -8.17
CA GLU A 530 -14.00 19.67 -6.83
C GLU A 530 -12.77 19.12 -6.11
N VAL A 531 -11.83 18.52 -6.84
CA VAL A 531 -10.58 18.00 -6.26
C VAL A 531 -9.66 19.15 -5.87
N ARG A 532 -9.54 20.17 -6.73
CA ARG A 532 -8.82 21.40 -6.41
C ARG A 532 -9.34 22.06 -5.14
N ARG A 533 -10.67 22.22 -5.04
CA ARG A 533 -11.33 22.80 -3.85
C ARG A 533 -11.07 21.97 -2.60
N TYR A 534 -11.13 20.65 -2.71
CA TYR A 534 -10.78 19.74 -1.61
C TYR A 534 -9.34 19.96 -1.13
N VAL A 535 -8.36 19.97 -2.04
CA VAL A 535 -6.94 20.14 -1.68
C VAL A 535 -6.69 21.47 -0.96
N SER A 536 -7.30 22.56 -1.46
CA SER A 536 -7.20 23.85 -0.79
C SER A 536 -7.84 23.83 0.62
N ALA A 537 -9.02 23.22 0.76
CA ALA A 537 -9.69 23.10 2.06
C ALA A 537 -8.92 22.21 3.05
N ALA A 538 -8.33 21.11 2.58
CA ALA A 538 -7.54 20.20 3.40
C ALA A 538 -6.28 20.87 3.95
N ARG A 539 -5.62 21.72 3.15
CA ARG A 539 -4.48 22.52 3.62
C ARG A 539 -4.86 23.51 4.71
N LEU A 540 -6.01 24.17 4.59
CA LEU A 540 -6.52 25.05 5.64
C LEU A 540 -6.82 24.27 6.92
N LEU A 541 -7.44 23.10 6.80
CA LEU A 541 -7.70 22.21 7.93
C LEU A 541 -6.38 21.85 8.65
N GLU A 542 -5.36 21.44 7.91
CA GLU A 542 -4.05 21.11 8.49
C GLU A 542 -3.39 22.34 9.13
N SER A 543 -3.39 23.50 8.47
CA SER A 543 -2.87 24.74 9.05
C SER A 543 -3.54 25.10 10.38
N ARG A 544 -4.86 24.95 10.48
CA ARG A 544 -5.62 25.17 11.72
C ARG A 544 -5.31 24.15 12.80
N LYS A 545 -5.20 22.85 12.45
CA LYS A 545 -4.77 21.80 13.39
C LYS A 545 -3.41 22.16 14.00
N HIS A 546 -2.44 22.60 13.19
CA HIS A 546 -1.12 23.02 13.66
C HIS A 546 -1.17 24.27 14.56
N SER A 547 -2.00 25.26 14.22
CA SER A 547 -2.19 26.47 15.02
C SER A 547 -2.80 26.18 16.40
N MET A 548 -3.82 25.31 16.46
CA MET A 548 -4.44 24.88 17.71
C MET A 548 -3.44 24.11 18.60
N ASN A 549 -2.65 23.22 18.00
CA ASN A 549 -1.63 22.45 18.72
C ASN A 549 -0.51 23.33 19.30
N ARG A 550 -0.19 24.48 18.70
CA ARG A 550 0.78 25.44 19.25
C ARG A 550 0.22 26.31 20.37
N ARG A 551 -1.09 26.57 20.41
CA ARG A 551 -1.75 27.38 21.46
C ARG A 551 -2.20 26.56 22.67
N GLY A 552 -2.41 25.26 22.53
CA GLY A 552 -2.85 24.37 23.61
C GLY A 552 -1.71 23.89 24.49
N GLY A 553 -1.48 24.54 25.63
CA GLY A 553 -0.68 23.97 26.71
C GLY A 553 -1.38 22.75 27.32
N ALA A 554 -0.78 21.57 27.18
CA ALA A 554 -0.92 20.32 27.96
C ALA A 554 -2.32 19.77 28.36
N SER A 555 -3.45 20.39 28.04
CA SER A 555 -4.77 19.93 28.53
C SER A 555 -5.77 19.67 27.40
N LEU A 556 -6.32 18.45 27.42
CA LEU A 556 -7.25 17.80 26.49
C LEU A 556 -6.67 17.29 25.15
N ARG A 557 -6.21 16.02 25.19
CA ARG A 557 -6.13 15.14 24.02
C ARG A 557 -7.55 14.81 23.52
N ILE A 558 -8.20 15.78 22.88
CA ILE A 558 -9.37 15.49 22.04
C ILE A 558 -8.87 14.64 20.87
N SER A 559 -9.60 13.57 20.51
CA SER A 559 -9.27 12.77 19.32
C SER A 559 -9.10 13.68 18.10
N ASN A 560 -8.03 13.48 17.32
CA ASN A 560 -7.71 14.27 16.12
C ASN A 560 -8.91 14.39 15.17
N ASP A 561 -9.78 13.37 15.12
CA ASP A 561 -10.99 13.39 14.28
C ASP A 561 -12.08 14.33 14.81
N VAL A 562 -12.29 14.38 16.14
CA VAL A 562 -13.30 15.27 16.76
C VAL A 562 -12.90 16.74 16.59
N SER A 563 -11.62 17.05 16.78
CA SER A 563 -11.08 18.39 16.50
C SER A 563 -11.21 18.75 15.02
N GLY A 564 -10.89 17.80 14.12
CA GLY A 564 -11.04 18.00 12.68
C GLY A 564 -12.49 18.31 12.25
N ILE A 565 -13.47 17.56 12.75
CA ILE A 565 -14.90 17.78 12.45
C ILE A 565 -15.32 19.18 12.89
N GLN A 566 -14.90 19.62 14.08
CA GLN A 566 -15.22 20.95 14.59
C GLN A 566 -14.62 22.06 13.73
N ILE A 567 -13.36 21.90 13.29
CA ILE A 567 -12.72 22.86 12.37
C ILE A 567 -13.47 22.93 11.04
N VAL A 568 -13.89 21.79 10.47
CA VAL A 568 -14.68 21.77 9.22
C VAL A 568 -16.01 22.49 9.40
N LYS A 569 -16.71 22.27 10.52
CA LYS A 569 -17.92 23.03 10.86
C LYS A 569 -17.63 24.52 10.90
N GLU A 570 -16.57 24.95 11.57
CA GLU A 570 -16.23 26.36 11.65
C GLU A 570 -15.87 26.97 10.29
N LEU A 571 -15.19 26.21 9.41
CA LEU A 571 -14.78 26.65 8.07
C LEU A 571 -15.98 26.96 7.16
N PHE A 572 -17.03 26.13 7.22
CA PHE A 572 -18.15 26.20 6.27
C PHE A 572 -19.47 26.66 6.88
N ASP A 573 -19.70 26.51 8.18
CA ASP A 573 -20.98 26.85 8.79
C ASP A 573 -21.13 28.37 8.99
N TYR A 574 -22.01 28.99 8.20
CA TYR A 574 -22.30 30.44 8.21
C TYR A 574 -23.59 30.80 8.97
N ASN A 575 -24.06 29.93 9.88
CA ASN A 575 -25.20 30.24 10.75
C ASN A 575 -25.12 31.62 11.40
#